data_AF-A0A963L818-F1
#
_entry.id   AF-A0A963L818-F1
#
_cell.length_a   1.000
_cell.length_b   1.000
_cell.length_c   1.000
_cell.angle_alpha   90.00
_cell.angle_beta   90.00
_cell.angle_gamma   90.00
#
_symmetry.space_group_name_H-M   'P 1'
#
loop_
_entity.id
_entity.type
_entity.pdbx_description
1 polymer ?
#
loop_
_entity_poly.entity_id
_entity_poly.type
_entity_poly.pdbx_seq_one_letter_code
_entity_poly.pdbx_strand_id
1 'polypeptide(L)' 'MNVITSRGLRRAASLLALLLASAASHAVTVGELIRHIDDLWRGDTSQALMTMTVKTQRYERTMTMESWSRGKAYSLVV' A
#
# COMPACT_ATOMS: atom_id res chain seq x y z
N MET A 1 48.16 -0.51 -31.74
CA MET A 1 48.34 -0.75 -30.29
C MET A 1 47.33 0.09 -29.47
N ASN A 2 46.00 -0.12 -29.62
CA ASN A 2 45.00 0.70 -28.88
C ASN A 2 43.66 -0.01 -28.59
N VAL A 3 43.56 -1.30 -28.93
CA VAL A 3 42.31 -2.10 -28.80
C VAL A 3 42.21 -2.78 -27.43
N ILE A 4 43.34 -2.91 -26.72
CA ILE A 4 43.40 -3.53 -25.38
C ILE A 4 42.91 -2.54 -24.31
N THR A 5 43.19 -1.25 -24.47
CA THR A 5 42.76 -0.13 -23.61
C THR A 5 41.24 0.11 -23.65
N SER A 6 40.61 0.00 -24.83
CA SER A 6 39.15 0.21 -24.97
C SER A 6 38.31 -0.92 -24.35
N ARG A 7 38.82 -2.15 -24.33
CA ARG A 7 38.16 -3.29 -23.67
C ARG A 7 38.17 -3.15 -22.14
N GLY A 8 39.25 -2.62 -21.57
CA GLY A 8 39.35 -2.31 -20.14
C GLY A 8 38.39 -1.19 -19.72
N LEU A 9 38.30 -0.13 -20.53
CA LEU A 9 37.39 0.99 -20.28
C LEU A 9 35.91 0.57 -20.35
N ARG A 10 35.54 -0.30 -21.30
CA ARG A 10 34.19 -0.85 -21.39
C ARG A 10 33.85 -1.72 -20.18
N ARG A 11 34.77 -2.56 -19.72
CA ARG A 11 34.59 -3.37 -18.50
C ARG A 11 34.45 -2.50 -17.25
N ALA A 12 35.28 -1.46 -17.13
CA ALA A 12 35.20 -0.50 -16.02
C ALA A 12 33.86 0.27 -16.03
N ALA A 13 33.38 0.68 -17.21
CA ALA A 13 32.08 1.32 -17.36
C ALA A 13 30.92 0.37 -17.01
N SER A 14 30.98 -0.90 -17.42
CA SER A 14 29.99 -1.91 -17.05
C SER A 14 29.97 -2.21 -15.55
N LEU A 15 31.15 -2.27 -14.90
CA LEU A 15 31.26 -2.44 -13.46
C LEU A 15 30.72 -1.22 -12.70
N LEU A 16 31.02 -0.02 -13.17
CA LEU A 16 30.53 1.22 -12.58
C LEU A 16 29.00 1.34 -12.72
N ALA A 17 28.44 0.98 -13.88
CA ALA A 17 26.99 0.94 -14.09
C ALA A 17 26.29 -0.06 -13.17
N LEU A 18 26.90 -1.23 -12.93
CA LEU A 18 26.36 -2.23 -12.02
C LEU A 18 26.40 -1.77 -10.55
N LEU A 19 27.47 -1.07 -10.15
CA LEU A 19 27.57 -0.45 -8.82
C LEU A 19 26.53 0.66 -8.61
N LEU A 20 26.33 1.52 -9.62
CA LEU A 20 25.34 2.60 -9.56
C LEU A 20 23.91 2.07 -9.49
N ALA A 21 23.60 0.96 -10.18
CA ALA A 21 22.30 0.32 -10.13
C ALA A 21 21.97 -0.26 -8.73
N SER A 22 22.98 -0.76 -8.01
CA SER A 22 22.79 -1.30 -6.64
C SER A 22 22.49 -0.22 -5.60
N ALA A 23 22.86 1.04 -5.85
CA ALA A 23 22.64 2.14 -4.91
C ALA A 23 21.19 2.66 -4.93
N ALA A 24 20.38 2.27 -5.91
CA ALA A 24 18.99 2.72 -6.06
C ALA A 24 17.96 1.93 -5.22
N SER A 25 18.42 1.17 -4.22
CA SER A 25 17.55 0.48 -3.26
C SER A 25 16.86 1.51 -2.34
N HIS A 26 15.59 1.82 -2.62
CA HIS A 26 14.76 2.62 -1.73
C HIS A 26 14.04 1.66 -0.78
N ALA A 27 14.33 1.75 0.52
CA ALA A 27 13.61 0.97 1.51
C ALA A 27 12.20 1.55 1.71
N VAL A 28 11.18 0.70 1.60
CA VAL A 28 9.80 1.09 1.95
C VAL A 28 9.76 1.40 3.44
N THR A 29 9.26 2.57 3.79
CA THR A 29 9.09 2.95 5.18
C THR A 29 7.90 2.21 5.80
N VAL A 30 7.95 1.98 7.11
CA VAL A 30 6.81 1.37 7.84
C VAL A 30 5.52 2.17 7.64
N GLY A 31 5.63 3.51 7.56
CA GLY A 31 4.47 4.38 7.33
C GLY A 31 3.88 4.26 5.92
N GLU A 32 4.69 3.99 4.90
CA GLU A 32 4.19 3.68 3.55
C GLU A 32 3.50 2.33 3.51
N LEU A 33 4.07 1.33 4.19
CA LEU A 33 3.47 0.00 4.27
C LEU A 33 2.10 0.03 4.96
N ILE A 34 1.99 0.69 6.12
CA ILE A 34 0.71 0.80 6.84
C ILE A 34 -0.33 1.53 6.00
N ARG A 35 0.06 2.63 5.32
CA ARG A 35 -0.85 3.36 4.43
C ARG A 35 -1.35 2.48 3.29
N HIS A 36 -0.45 1.72 2.67
CA HIS A 36 -0.83 0.82 1.59
C HIS A 36 -1.82 -0.27 2.05
N ILE A 37 -1.63 -0.83 3.25
CA ILE A 37 -2.55 -1.81 3.83
C ILE A 37 -3.91 -1.17 4.14
N ASP A 38 -3.95 0.03 4.71
CA ASP A 38 -5.19 0.76 4.98
C ASP A 38 -5.96 1.07 3.69
N ASP A 39 -5.26 1.50 2.64
CA ASP A 39 -5.85 1.79 1.33
C ASP A 39 -6.41 0.51 0.69
N LEU A 40 -5.70 -0.62 0.78
CA LEU A 40 -6.17 -1.91 0.27
C LEU A 40 -7.41 -2.41 1.03
N TRP A 41 -7.45 -2.22 2.36
CA TRP A 41 -8.57 -2.66 3.19
C TRP A 41 -9.84 -1.82 2.95
N ARG A 42 -9.69 -0.52 2.73
CA ARG A 42 -10.81 0.40 2.48
C ARG A 42 -11.32 0.33 1.04
N GLY A 43 -10.44 0.09 0.09
CA GLY A 43 -10.73 0.21 -1.33
C GLY A 43 -11.17 1.63 -1.74
N ASP A 44 -11.48 1.81 -3.03
CA ASP A 44 -11.96 3.11 -3.54
C ASP A 44 -13.43 3.35 -3.19
N THR A 45 -14.22 2.28 -3.16
CA THR A 45 -15.63 2.27 -2.75
C THR A 45 -15.93 0.97 -2.02
N SER A 46 -16.68 1.03 -0.93
CA SER A 46 -17.09 -0.16 -0.18
C SER A 46 -18.55 -0.03 0.25
N GLN A 47 -19.28 -1.15 0.17
CA GLN A 47 -20.64 -1.33 0.66
C GLN A 47 -20.62 -2.48 1.67
N ALA A 48 -21.21 -2.28 2.84
CA ALA A 48 -21.30 -3.31 3.86
C ALA A 48 -22.68 -3.36 4.51
N LEU A 49 -23.24 -4.55 4.61
CA LEU A 49 -24.43 -4.85 5.41
C LEU A 49 -23.97 -5.33 6.79
N MET A 50 -24.38 -4.63 7.83
CA MET A 50 -23.91 -4.82 9.20
C MET A 50 -25.09 -5.15 10.11
N THR A 51 -24.97 -6.22 10.90
CA THR A 51 -25.93 -6.52 11.97
C THR A 51 -25.34 -6.10 13.30
N MET A 52 -26.00 -5.17 13.99
CA MET A 52 -25.60 -4.66 15.30
C MET A 52 -26.60 -5.10 16.35
N THR A 53 -26.14 -5.89 17.32
CA THR A 53 -26.93 -6.27 18.49
C THR A 53 -26.45 -5.49 19.71
N VAL A 54 -27.35 -4.72 20.30
CA VAL A 54 -27.12 -3.96 21.54
C VAL A 54 -27.84 -4.66 22.67
N LYS A 55 -27.08 -5.15 23.65
CA LYS A 55 -27.60 -5.86 24.83
C LYS A 55 -27.23 -5.12 26.11
N THR A 56 -28.23 -4.86 26.94
CA THR A 56 -28.11 -4.27 28.28
C THR A 56 -28.85 -5.14 29.28
N GLN A 57 -28.77 -4.84 30.59
CA GLN A 57 -29.46 -5.63 31.62
C GLN A 57 -31.00 -5.65 31.47
N ARG A 58 -31.60 -4.63 30.85
CA ARG A 58 -33.06 -4.47 30.76
C ARG A 58 -33.61 -4.51 29.34
N TYR A 59 -32.74 -4.60 28.33
CA TYR A 59 -33.13 -4.43 26.94
C TYR A 59 -32.13 -5.06 25.98
N GLU A 60 -32.66 -5.65 24.91
CA GLU A 60 -31.89 -6.17 23.79
C GLU A 60 -32.55 -5.73 22.48
N ARG A 61 -31.75 -5.20 21.56
CA ARG A 61 -32.19 -4.93 20.19
C ARG A 61 -31.16 -5.35 19.19
N THR A 62 -31.65 -5.82 18.04
CA THR A 62 -30.83 -6.09 16.86
C THR A 62 -31.30 -5.17 15.74
N MET A 63 -30.35 -4.52 15.09
CA MET A 63 -30.58 -3.65 13.95
C MET A 63 -29.71 -4.11 12.79
N THR A 64 -30.26 -4.06 11.59
CA THR A 64 -29.49 -4.19 10.36
C THR A 64 -29.25 -2.79 9.82
N MET A 65 -28.00 -2.48 9.50
CA MET A 65 -27.59 -1.20 8.94
C MET A 65 -26.81 -1.46 7.65
N GLU A 66 -27.00 -0.62 6.66
CA GLU A 66 -26.23 -0.64 5.44
C GLU A 66 -25.29 0.55 5.43
N SER A 67 -24.01 0.31 5.11
CA SER A 67 -22.99 1.34 5.05
C SER A 67 -22.36 1.41 3.68
N TRP A 68 -22.07 2.62 3.24
CA TRP A 68 -21.40 2.94 2.00
C TRP A 68 -20.23 3.86 2.31
N SER A 69 -19.10 3.65 1.66
CA SER A 69 -17.94 4.53 1.75
C SER A 69 -17.29 4.74 0.40
N ARG A 70 -16.71 5.93 0.20
CA ARG A 70 -15.90 6.28 -0.98
C ARG A 70 -14.59 6.90 -0.51
N GLY A 71 -13.53 6.13 -0.63
CA GLY A 71 -12.21 6.45 -0.09
C GLY A 71 -12.27 6.87 1.38
N LYS A 72 -11.58 7.96 1.72
CA LYS A 72 -11.49 8.49 3.10
C LYS A 72 -12.41 9.68 3.37
N ALA A 73 -13.03 10.24 2.33
CA ALA A 73 -13.74 11.51 2.43
C ALA A 73 -15.25 11.34 2.69
N TYR A 74 -15.85 10.25 2.22
CA TYR A 74 -17.30 10.08 2.25
C TYR A 74 -17.70 8.74 2.89
N SER A 75 -18.64 8.80 3.82
CA SER A 75 -19.27 7.65 4.45
C SER A 75 -20.75 7.94 4.69
N LEU A 76 -21.60 6.93 4.47
CA LEU A 76 -23.03 6.96 4.71
C LEU A 76 -23.44 5.67 5.42
N VAL A 77 -24.32 5.77 6.41
CA VAL A 77 -24.93 4.64 7.11
C VAL A 77 -26.44 4.86 7.14
N VAL A 78 -27.21 3.85 6.75
CA VAL A 78 -28.68 3.86 6.66
C VAL A 78 -29.29 2.62 7.27
#